data_AF-H0G1Y8-F1
#
_entry.id   AF-H0G1Y8-F1
#
_cell.length_a   1.000
_cell.length_b   1.000
_cell.length_c   1.000
_cell.angle_alpha   90.00
_cell.angle_beta   90.00
_cell.angle_gamma   90.00
#
_symmetry.space_group_name_H-M   'P 1'
#
loop_
_entity.id
_entity.type
_entity.pdbx_description
1 polymer ?
#
loop_
_entity_poly.entity_id
_entity_poly.type
_entity_poly.pdbx_seq_one_letter_code
_entity_poly.pdbx_strand_id
1 'polypeptide(L)'
;MAEDDPFELSRFVAAQDLVFETVLAELRAGRKETHWIGFIFPQLRALGRSPTANFYGIGSIEEARACLRHPVLADRLARSVNAILRYLTVPPMRFSARSTI
;
A
#
# COMPACT_ATOMS: atom_id res chain seq x y z
N MET A 1 -21.26 12.25 5.15
CA MET A 1 -20.72 12.78 6.41
C MET A 1 -19.21 12.72 6.28
N ALA A 2 -18.59 13.86 5.99
CA ALA A 2 -17.17 13.98 5.61
C ALA A 2 -16.29 14.51 6.78
N GLU A 3 -16.83 14.55 8.00
CA GLU A 3 -16.13 15.08 9.18
C GLU A 3 -15.21 14.04 9.83
N ASP A 4 -15.50 12.74 9.69
CA ASP A 4 -14.73 11.66 10.34
C ASP A 4 -13.55 11.13 9.48
N ASP A 5 -13.48 11.49 8.19
CA ASP A 5 -12.42 11.06 7.27
C ASP A 5 -11.90 12.23 6.41
N PRO A 6 -11.25 13.25 7.01
CA PRO A 6 -10.80 14.45 6.30
C PRO A 6 -9.73 14.17 5.23
N PHE A 7 -9.15 12.97 5.23
CA PHE A 7 -8.15 12.54 4.26
C PHE A 7 -8.66 11.47 3.30
N GLU A 8 -9.95 11.10 3.33
CA GLU A 8 -10.54 10.03 2.50
C GLU A 8 -9.78 8.69 2.58
N LEU A 9 -9.31 8.30 3.77
CA LEU A 9 -8.56 7.07 4.04
C LEU A 9 -9.33 5.81 3.66
N SER A 10 -10.66 5.88 3.65
CA SER A 10 -11.55 4.83 3.15
C SER A 10 -11.18 4.33 1.74
N ARG A 11 -10.57 5.17 0.88
CA ARG A 11 -10.10 4.75 -0.45
C ARG A 11 -9.02 3.68 -0.40
N PHE A 12 -8.14 3.73 0.61
CA PHE A 12 -7.12 2.69 0.81
C PHE A 12 -7.78 1.40 1.30
N VAL A 13 -8.68 1.50 2.28
CA VAL A 13 -9.36 0.33 2.85
C VAL A 13 -10.15 -0.41 1.76
N ALA A 14 -10.96 0.31 1.00
CA ALA A 14 -11.76 -0.26 -0.08
C ALA A 14 -10.91 -0.96 -1.15
N ALA A 15 -9.78 -0.35 -1.54
CA ALA A 15 -8.85 -0.96 -2.50
C ALA A 15 -8.17 -2.22 -1.94
N GLN A 16 -7.80 -2.19 -0.66
CA GLN A 16 -7.13 -3.29 0.01
C GLN A 16 -8.08 -4.47 0.27
N ASP A 17 -9.34 -4.22 0.65
CA ASP A 17 -10.31 -5.27 0.99
C ASP A 17 -10.46 -6.33 -0.10
N LEU A 18 -10.35 -5.92 -1.36
CA LEU A 18 -10.50 -6.80 -2.53
C LEU A 18 -9.30 -7.72 -2.77
N VAL A 19 -8.11 -7.35 -2.30
CA VAL A 19 -6.85 -8.00 -2.72
C VAL A 19 -5.90 -8.33 -1.56
N PHE A 20 -6.20 -7.95 -0.32
CA PHE A 20 -5.21 -7.98 0.77
C PHE A 20 -4.65 -9.37 1.05
N GLU A 21 -5.47 -10.42 0.96
CA GLU A 21 -4.99 -11.80 1.13
C GLU A 21 -4.07 -12.24 -0.03
N THR A 22 -4.37 -11.83 -1.27
CA THR A 22 -3.47 -12.04 -2.42
C THR A 22 -2.15 -11.29 -2.24
N VAL A 23 -2.21 -10.03 -1.78
CA VAL A 23 -1.02 -9.24 -1.44
C VAL A 23 -0.16 -9.98 -0.44
N LEU A 24 -0.74 -10.47 0.66
CA LEU A 24 0.03 -11.21 1.67
C LEU A 24 0.62 -12.49 1.11
N ALA A 25 -0.08 -13.24 0.25
CA ALA A 25 0.45 -14.42 -0.41
C ALA A 25 1.67 -14.08 -1.29
N GLU A 26 1.58 -13.03 -2.11
CA GLU A 26 2.67 -12.57 -2.99
C GLU A 26 3.87 -12.05 -2.21
N LEU A 27 3.63 -11.20 -1.20
CA LEU A 27 4.66 -10.74 -0.28
C LEU A 27 5.33 -11.93 0.39
N ARG A 28 4.54 -12.94 0.77
CA ARG A 28 5.06 -14.15 1.40
C ARG A 28 5.76 -15.13 0.46
N ALA A 29 5.57 -14.99 -0.84
CA ALA A 29 6.32 -15.72 -1.85
C ALA A 29 7.61 -14.98 -2.26
N GLY A 30 7.79 -13.73 -1.82
CA GLY A 30 8.92 -12.88 -2.21
C GLY A 30 8.84 -12.43 -3.67
N ARG A 31 7.63 -12.46 -4.26
CA ARG A 31 7.40 -12.13 -5.66
C ARG A 31 6.08 -11.39 -5.81
N LYS A 32 6.15 -10.13 -6.26
CA LYS A 32 4.96 -9.37 -6.63
C LYS A 32 4.53 -9.74 -8.05
N GLU A 33 3.27 -10.10 -8.21
CA GLU A 33 2.66 -10.49 -9.49
C GLU A 33 1.53 -9.54 -9.90
N THR A 34 0.74 -9.02 -8.95
CA THR A 34 -0.45 -8.19 -9.25
C THR A 34 -0.28 -6.70 -8.89
N HIS A 35 -1.25 -5.86 -9.29
CA HIS A 35 -1.17 -4.39 -9.25
C HIS A 35 -1.74 -3.81 -7.95
N TRP A 36 -0.92 -3.77 -6.89
CA TRP A 36 -1.36 -3.26 -5.58
C TRP A 36 -0.38 -2.32 -4.88
N ILE A 37 0.82 -2.12 -5.44
CA ILE A 37 1.90 -1.44 -4.73
C ILE A 37 1.52 -0.02 -4.24
N GLY A 38 0.76 0.73 -5.06
CA GLY A 38 0.42 2.12 -4.78
C GLY A 38 -0.49 2.34 -3.57
N PHE A 39 -1.32 1.35 -3.19
CA PHE A 39 -2.24 1.47 -2.06
C PHE A 39 -1.90 0.54 -0.89
N ILE A 40 -0.91 -0.33 -1.02
CA ILE A 40 -0.30 -1.08 0.09
C ILE A 40 0.91 -0.34 0.66
N PHE A 41 1.76 0.22 -0.21
CA PHE A 41 2.91 1.04 0.15
C PHE A 41 2.81 2.40 -0.54
N PRO A 42 1.90 3.27 -0.09
CA PRO A 42 1.71 4.57 -0.71
C PRO A 42 2.96 5.45 -0.56
N GLN A 43 3.33 6.10 -1.65
CA GLN A 43 4.40 7.10 -1.70
C GLN A 43 3.84 8.52 -1.62
N LEU A 44 4.72 9.52 -1.52
CA LEU A 44 4.30 10.92 -1.62
C LEU A 44 3.66 11.18 -2.99
N ARG A 45 2.52 11.88 -3.00
CA ARG A 45 1.79 12.25 -4.22
C ARG A 45 2.69 12.95 -5.23
N ALA A 46 3.58 13.82 -4.76
CA ALA A 46 4.53 14.56 -5.58
C ALA A 46 5.52 13.69 -6.38
N LEU A 47 5.69 12.41 -6.02
CA LEU A 47 6.56 11.47 -6.73
C LEU A 47 5.84 10.73 -7.86
N GLY A 48 4.50 10.76 -7.87
CA GLY A 48 3.67 10.07 -8.85
C GLY A 48 3.46 10.87 -10.12
N ARG A 49 3.53 10.20 -11.28
CA ARG A 49 3.10 10.78 -12.58
C ARG A 49 1.87 10.10 -13.17
N SER A 50 1.46 8.95 -12.62
CA SER A 50 0.28 8.22 -13.06
C SER A 50 -0.98 8.64 -12.29
N PRO A 51 -2.18 8.53 -12.87
CA PRO A 51 -3.44 8.78 -12.16
C PRO A 51 -3.56 7.97 -10.86
N THR A 52 -3.13 6.70 -10.88
CA THR A 52 -3.13 5.82 -9.71
C THR A 52 -2.16 6.29 -8.63
N ALA A 53 -0.97 6.75 -9.01
CA ALA A 53 0.02 7.28 -8.07
C ALA A 53 -0.43 8.63 -7.48
N ASN A 54 -1.19 9.43 -8.23
CA ASN A 54 -1.82 10.64 -7.71
C ASN A 54 -2.96 10.32 -6.73
N PHE A 55 -3.83 9.37 -7.10
CA PHE A 55 -5.01 9.00 -6.30
C PHE A 55 -4.64 8.35 -4.95
N TYR A 56 -3.69 7.40 -4.95
CA TYR A 56 -3.22 6.76 -3.72
C TYR A 56 -1.99 7.43 -3.10
N GLY A 57 -1.52 8.54 -3.67
CA GLY A 57 -0.39 9.29 -3.15
C GLY A 57 -0.76 10.05 -1.87
N ILE A 58 0.11 9.96 -0.86
CA ILE A 58 0.03 10.74 0.38
C ILE A 58 0.36 12.20 0.07
N GLY A 59 -0.58 13.10 0.35
CA GLY A 59 -0.47 14.54 0.11
C GLY A 59 0.22 15.32 1.22
N SER A 60 0.22 14.85 2.46
CA SER A 60 0.87 15.53 3.59
C SER A 60 1.34 14.60 4.70
N ILE A 61 2.11 15.14 5.65
CA ILE A 61 2.54 14.40 6.84
C ILE A 61 1.37 14.10 7.79
N GLU A 62 0.35 14.97 7.84
CA GLU A 62 -0.87 14.77 8.61
C GLU A 62 -1.66 13.58 8.09
N GLU A 63 -1.77 13.45 6.76
CA GLU A 63 -2.37 12.29 6.10
C GLU A 63 -1.59 11.01 6.42
N ALA A 64 -0.26 11.03 6.29
CA ALA A 64 0.57 9.87 6.64
C ALA A 64 0.35 9.43 8.10
N ARG A 65 0.31 10.39 9.03
CA ARG A 65 0.03 10.12 10.45
C ARG A 65 -1.39 9.61 10.66
N ALA A 66 -2.37 10.08 9.88
CA ALA A 66 -3.74 9.58 9.94
C ALA A 66 -3.82 8.12 9.46
N CYS A 67 -3.13 7.75 8.37
CA CYS A 67 -3.00 6.36 7.93
C CYS A 67 -2.43 5.46 9.03
N LEU A 68 -1.39 5.92 9.75
CA LEU A 68 -0.77 5.16 10.84
C LEU A 68 -1.63 5.06 12.10
N ARG A 69 -2.55 6.01 12.34
CA ARG A 69 -3.52 5.95 13.44
C ARG A 69 -4.75 5.12 13.10
N HIS A 70 -5.05 4.95 11.81
CA HIS A 70 -6.21 4.19 11.37
C HIS A 70 -5.98 2.68 11.66
N PRO A 71 -6.84 2.03 12.47
CA PRO A 71 -6.56 0.69 13.00
C PRO A 71 -6.36 -0.36 11.91
N VAL A 72 -7.19 -0.35 10.87
CA VAL A 72 -7.08 -1.29 9.75
C VAL A 72 -5.82 -1.05 8.92
N LEU A 73 -5.54 0.19 8.51
CA LEU A 73 -4.39 0.51 7.67
C LEU A 73 -3.06 0.27 8.41
N ALA A 74 -3.01 0.58 9.70
CA ALA A 74 -1.85 0.32 10.55
C ALA A 74 -1.56 -1.19 10.67
N ASP A 75 -2.57 -2.00 10.97
CA ASP A 75 -2.44 -3.47 11.03
C ASP A 75 -1.96 -4.04 9.70
N ARG A 76 -2.59 -3.61 8.61
CA ARG A 76 -2.26 -4.09 7.25
C ARG A 76 -0.85 -3.74 6.86
N LEU A 77 -0.41 -2.50 7.09
CA LEU A 77 0.97 -2.07 6.84
C LEU A 77 1.96 -2.90 7.66
N ALA A 78 1.70 -3.11 8.95
CA ALA A 78 2.55 -3.93 9.81
C ALA A 78 2.66 -5.37 9.31
N ARG A 79 1.54 -6.00 8.93
CA ARG A 79 1.51 -7.36 8.36
C ARG A 79 2.30 -7.44 7.04
N SER A 80 2.13 -6.45 6.16
CA SER A 80 2.83 -6.37 4.88
C SER A 80 4.33 -6.19 5.07
N VAL A 81 4.77 -5.28 5.95
CA VAL A 81 6.20 -5.08 6.26
C VAL A 81 6.80 -6.36 6.85
N ASN A 82 6.15 -6.97 7.84
CA ASN A 82 6.59 -8.22 8.45
C ASN A 82 6.74 -9.36 7.43
N ALA A 83 5.85 -9.43 6.44
CA ALA A 83 5.93 -10.43 5.37
C ALA A 83 7.19 -10.27 4.49
N ILE A 84 7.68 -9.04 4.32
CA ILE A 84 8.87 -8.72 3.52
C ILE A 84 10.16 -8.83 4.33
N LEU A 85 10.16 -8.51 5.62
CA LEU A 85 11.38 -8.41 6.45
C LEU A 85 12.30 -9.64 6.33
N ARG A 86 11.72 -10.84 6.22
CA ARG A 86 12.49 -12.09 6.03
C ARG A 86 13.33 -12.14 4.74
N TYR A 87 13.04 -11.28 3.76
CA TYR A 87 13.79 -11.16 2.50
C TYR A 87 14.88 -10.09 2.55
N LEU A 88 15.05 -9.38 3.67
CA LEU A 88 16.13 -8.40 3.82
C LEU A 88 17.46 -9.04 4.23
N THR A 89 17.45 -10.32 4.64
CA THR A 89 18.64 -11.12 5.01
C THR A 89 19.02 -12.16 3.96
N VAL A 90 18.27 -12.22 2.85
CA VAL A 90 18.48 -13.08 1.67
C VAL A 90 18.31 -12.17 0.42
N PRO A 91 18.64 -12.58 -0.83
CA PRO A 91 18.54 -11.67 -1.98
C PRO A 91 17.16 -10.97 -2.06
N PRO A 92 17.13 -9.69 -2.47
CA PRO A 92 15.95 -8.84 -2.35
C PRO A 92 14.75 -9.37 -3.13
N MET A 93 13.56 -9.06 -2.62
CA MET A 93 12.26 -9.39 -3.23
C MET A 93 12.24 -8.98 -4.72
N ARG A 94 11.74 -9.87 -5.58
CA ARG A 94 11.66 -9.60 -7.02
C ARG A 94 10.30 -8.98 -7.38
N PHE A 95 10.35 -7.83 -8.03
CA PHE A 95 9.18 -7.21 -8.63
C PHE A 95 9.05 -7.67 -10.08
N SER A 96 7.92 -8.28 -10.45
CA SER A 96 7.61 -8.48 -11.86
C SER A 96 7.19 -7.13 -12.46
N ALA A 97 8.04 -6.56 -13.32
CA ALA A 97 7.72 -5.38 -14.11
C ALA A 97 6.94 -5.81 -15.37
N ARG A 98 5.67 -6.16 -15.21
CA ARG A 98 4.71 -6.30 -16.32
C ARG A 98 3.29 -6.32 -15.75
N SER A 99 2.53 -5.26 -15.95
CA SER A 99 1.50 -5.22 -17.01
C SER A 99 1.08 -3.78 -17.24
N THR A 100 1.14 -3.41 -18.50
CA THR A 100 0.37 -2.35 -19.14
C THR A 100 -1.11 -2.52 -18.79
N ILE A 101 -1.70 -1.46 -18.24
CA ILE A 101 -3.07 -1.03 -18.57
C ILE A 101 -2.95 0.47 -18.83
#